data_AF-A0A1H8CDE2-F1
#
_entry.id   AF-A0A1H8CDE2-F1
#
_cell.length_a   1.000
_cell.length_b   1.000
_cell.length_c   1.000
_cell.angle_alpha   90.00
_cell.angle_beta   90.00
_cell.angle_gamma   90.00
#
_symmetry.space_group_name_H-M   'P 1'
#
loop_
_entity.id
_entity.type
_entity.pdbx_description
1 polymer ?
#
loop_
_entity_poly.entity_id
_entity_poly.type
_entity_poly.pdbx_seq_one_letter_code
_entity_poly.pdbx_strand_id
1 'polypeptide(L)'
;MSKRYIPQIREASIPEDGGWAELDTNPVLLLSIPEWKDVVTKPSEGHQYVWMYDRAEDAYLFCFRLSNRVEKAIAFPREHAGMLLTDERAYQTFSILITSESLENIHPSSPLLLLRNVELKRHPKAGW
;
A
#
# COMPACT_ATOMS: atom_id res chain seq x y z
N MET A 1 -11.42 6.41 -23.56
CA MET A 1 -12.08 6.18 -22.26
C MET A 1 -11.28 5.13 -21.49
N SER A 2 -10.50 5.52 -20.48
CA SER A 2 -9.77 4.55 -19.66
C SER A 2 -10.76 3.78 -18.78
N LYS A 3 -10.73 2.45 -18.83
CA LYS A 3 -11.56 1.61 -17.96
C LYS A 3 -11.11 1.85 -16.51
N ARG A 4 -11.97 2.44 -15.68
CA ARG A 4 -11.73 2.63 -14.25
C ARG A 4 -11.55 1.26 -13.59
N TYR A 5 -10.52 1.09 -12.78
CA TYR A 5 -10.32 -0.13 -12.00
C TYR A 5 -11.44 -0.25 -10.97
N ILE A 6 -12.10 -1.42 -10.95
CA ILE A 6 -13.12 -1.79 -9.97
C ILE A 6 -12.58 -3.03 -9.24
N PRO A 7 -12.22 -2.94 -7.95
CA PRO A 7 -11.65 -4.06 -7.21
C PRO A 7 -12.68 -5.19 -7.06
N GLN A 8 -12.24 -6.44 -7.20
CA GLN A 8 -13.06 -7.66 -6.97
C GLN A 8 -12.61 -8.45 -5.73
N ILE A 9 -11.67 -7.90 -4.98
CA ILE A 9 -11.12 -8.45 -3.75
C ILE A 9 -12.15 -8.46 -2.60
N ARG A 10 -12.01 -9.47 -1.73
CA ARG A 10 -12.88 -9.67 -0.55
C ARG A 10 -12.15 -9.56 0.79
N GLU A 11 -10.83 -9.49 0.74
CA GLU A 11 -9.95 -9.49 1.90
C GLU A 11 -8.85 -8.44 1.70
N ALA A 12 -8.41 -7.86 2.80
CA ALA A 12 -7.31 -6.91 2.86
C ALA A 12 -6.34 -7.33 3.96
N SER A 13 -5.05 -7.25 3.67
CA SER A 13 -3.99 -7.50 4.64
C SER A 13 -3.70 -6.24 5.45
N ILE A 14 -3.49 -6.37 6.75
CA ILE A 14 -2.99 -5.28 7.59
C ILE A 14 -1.47 -5.42 7.65
N PRO A 15 -0.69 -4.37 7.35
CA PRO A 15 0.76 -4.41 7.52
C PRO A 15 1.13 -4.76 8.96
N GLU A 16 2.06 -5.70 9.13
CA GLU A 16 2.63 -6.02 10.44
C GLU A 16 3.46 -4.85 10.97
N ASP A 17 4.20 -4.21 10.06
CA ASP A 17 5.02 -3.05 10.35
C ASP A 17 5.03 -2.10 9.14
N GLY A 18 5.32 -0.83 9.38
CA GLY A 18 5.38 0.18 8.35
C GLY A 18 6.15 1.42 8.78
N GLY A 19 6.81 2.04 7.81
CA GLY A 19 7.60 3.23 8.04
C GLY A 19 7.79 4.01 6.76
N TRP A 20 8.17 5.27 6.92
CA TRP A 20 8.47 6.12 5.79
C TRP A 20 9.98 6.25 5.59
N ALA A 21 10.42 6.15 4.34
CA ALA A 21 11.77 6.45 3.91
C ALA A 21 11.74 7.31 2.63
N GLU A 22 12.91 7.52 2.03
CA GLU A 22 13.07 8.26 0.79
C GLU A 22 13.83 7.40 -0.24
N LEU A 23 13.37 7.42 -1.49
CA LEU A 23 14.05 6.83 -2.63
C LEU A 23 14.11 7.86 -3.75
N ASP A 24 15.32 8.26 -4.15
CA ASP A 24 15.55 9.28 -5.18
C ASP A 24 14.70 10.54 -4.94
N THR A 25 14.74 11.06 -3.70
CA THR A 25 13.97 12.22 -3.19
C THR A 25 12.44 12.08 -3.19
N ASN A 26 11.91 10.92 -3.59
CA ASN A 26 10.49 10.62 -3.49
C ASN A 26 10.19 9.90 -2.17
N PRO A 27 9.15 10.31 -1.42
CA PRO A 27 8.73 9.59 -0.23
C PRO A 27 8.28 8.17 -0.59
N VAL A 28 8.70 7.21 0.23
CA VAL A 28 8.32 5.81 0.10
C VAL A 28 7.74 5.34 1.42
N LEU A 29 6.52 4.82 1.36
CA LEU A 29 5.90 4.09 2.45
C LEU A 29 6.33 2.62 2.36
N LEU A 30 7.22 2.20 3.25
CA LEU A 30 7.64 0.81 3.40
C LEU A 30 6.65 0.07 4.28
N LEU A 31 6.24 -1.13 3.84
CA LEU A 31 5.27 -1.97 4.53
C LEU A 31 5.79 -3.41 4.59
N SER A 32 5.72 -4.02 5.77
CA SER A 32 5.92 -5.45 5.97
C SER A 32 4.56 -6.17 5.96
N ILE A 33 4.38 -7.09 5.00
CA ILE A 33 3.20 -7.95 4.89
C ILE A 33 3.69 -9.40 4.69
N PRO A 34 3.99 -10.13 5.79
CA PRO A 34 4.63 -11.45 5.74
C PRO A 34 3.88 -12.47 4.88
N GLU A 35 2.55 -12.41 4.84
CA GLU A 35 1.71 -13.34 4.08
C GLU A 35 1.79 -13.14 2.55
N TRP A 36 2.50 -12.12 2.05
CA TRP A 36 2.62 -11.81 0.61
C TRP A 36 3.90 -12.30 -0.05
N LYS A 37 4.59 -13.27 0.54
CA LYS A 37 5.83 -13.87 0.00
C LYS A 37 5.74 -14.24 -1.50
N ASP A 38 4.63 -14.83 -1.93
CA ASP A 38 4.43 -15.25 -3.32
C ASP A 38 4.16 -14.10 -4.30
N VAL A 39 3.82 -12.91 -3.78
CA VAL A 39 3.54 -11.71 -4.58
C VAL A 39 4.80 -10.87 -4.71
N VAL A 40 5.53 -10.65 -3.62
CA VAL A 40 6.73 -9.79 -3.61
C VAL A 40 7.90 -10.41 -4.36
N THR A 41 7.95 -11.74 -4.49
CA THR A 41 9.01 -12.46 -5.22
C THR A 41 8.84 -12.46 -6.73
N LYS A 42 7.66 -12.07 -7.23
CA LYS A 42 7.37 -12.06 -8.67
C LYS A 42 7.62 -10.66 -9.22
N PRO A 43 8.45 -10.52 -10.28
CA PRO A 43 8.59 -9.23 -10.94
C PRO A 43 7.22 -8.82 -11.51
N SER A 44 6.72 -7.69 -11.06
CA SER A 44 5.51 -7.08 -11.61
C SER A 44 5.75 -5.61 -11.87
N GLU A 45 5.56 -5.20 -13.12
CA GLU A 45 5.61 -3.81 -13.52
C GLU A 45 4.21 -3.24 -13.64
N GLY A 46 4.02 -2.01 -13.15
CA GLY A 46 2.76 -1.29 -13.29
C GLY A 46 1.64 -1.84 -12.41
N HIS A 47 0.76 -0.93 -12.00
CA HIS A 47 -0.41 -1.27 -11.22
C HIS A 47 -1.55 -0.30 -11.54
N GLN A 48 -2.77 -0.74 -11.27
CA GLN A 48 -3.94 0.11 -11.15
C GLN A 48 -4.36 0.08 -9.69
N TYR A 49 -4.79 1.20 -9.13
CA TYR A 49 -5.22 1.24 -7.74
C TYR A 49 -6.45 2.11 -7.54
N VAL A 50 -7.09 1.92 -6.39
CA VAL A 50 -8.13 2.79 -5.87
C VAL A 50 -8.03 2.80 -4.34
N TRP A 51 -8.24 3.98 -3.76
CA TRP A 51 -8.46 4.12 -2.33
C TRP A 51 -9.94 4.02 -2.02
N MET A 52 -10.26 3.24 -1.00
CA MET A 52 -11.58 3.16 -0.40
C MET A 52 -11.47 3.52 1.08
N TYR A 53 -12.56 3.99 1.67
CA TYR A 53 -12.65 4.20 3.11
C TYR A 53 -13.79 3.34 3.63
N ASP A 54 -13.46 2.37 4.46
CA ASP A 54 -14.42 1.56 5.20
C ASP A 54 -14.81 2.30 6.48
N ARG A 55 -16.09 2.64 6.59
CA ARG A 55 -16.62 3.36 7.75
C ARG A 55 -16.90 2.44 8.93
N ALA A 56 -17.19 1.16 8.68
CA ALA A 56 -17.50 0.23 9.75
C ALA A 56 -16.23 -0.08 10.57
N GLU A 57 -15.12 -0.24 9.86
CA GLU A 57 -13.81 -0.59 10.44
C GLU A 57 -12.90 0.64 10.67
N ASP A 58 -13.39 1.86 10.39
CA ASP A 58 -12.61 3.12 10.40
C ASP A 58 -11.21 2.96 9.76
N ALA A 59 -11.20 2.45 8.52
CA ALA A 59 -9.97 2.02 7.84
C ALA A 59 -9.92 2.53 6.40
N TYR A 60 -8.75 2.99 5.96
CA TYR A 60 -8.49 3.15 4.53
C TYR A 60 -8.08 1.82 3.92
N LEU A 61 -8.63 1.50 2.74
CA LEU A 61 -8.25 0.34 1.95
C LEU A 61 -7.54 0.81 0.70
N PHE A 62 -6.29 0.38 0.53
CA PHE A 62 -5.55 0.55 -0.71
C PHE A 62 -5.70 -0.72 -1.55
N CYS A 63 -6.62 -0.66 -2.52
CA CYS A 63 -6.88 -1.77 -3.42
C CYS A 63 -6.05 -1.60 -4.69
N PHE A 64 -5.30 -2.62 -5.10
CA PHE A 64 -4.51 -2.55 -6.33
C PHE A 64 -4.54 -3.84 -7.13
N ARG A 65 -4.31 -3.70 -8.43
CA ARG A 65 -4.13 -4.78 -9.39
C ARG A 65 -2.80 -4.62 -10.10
N LEU A 66 -1.98 -5.66 -10.05
CA LEU A 66 -0.74 -5.76 -10.79
C LEU A 66 -0.99 -6.12 -12.27
N SER A 67 0.00 -5.90 -13.13
CA SER A 67 -0.09 -6.24 -14.57
C SER A 67 -0.36 -7.72 -14.84
N ASN A 68 0.13 -8.61 -13.98
CA ASN A 68 -0.14 -10.04 -14.01
C ASN A 68 -1.54 -10.44 -13.52
N ARG A 69 -2.46 -9.46 -13.34
CA ARG A 69 -3.85 -9.63 -12.89
C ARG A 69 -4.03 -10.03 -11.42
N VAL A 70 -2.96 -10.13 -10.63
CA VAL A 70 -3.08 -10.31 -9.18
C VAL A 70 -3.71 -9.06 -8.57
N GLU A 71 -4.80 -9.23 -7.83
CA GLU A 71 -5.45 -8.16 -7.06
C GLU A 71 -5.19 -8.39 -5.56
N LYS A 72 -4.88 -7.31 -4.85
CA LYS A 72 -4.63 -7.29 -3.41
C LYS A 72 -5.19 -6.00 -2.79
N ALA A 73 -5.43 -6.03 -1.49
CA ALA A 73 -5.66 -4.82 -0.71
C ALA A 73 -4.84 -4.78 0.55
N ILE A 74 -4.47 -3.56 0.92
CA ILE A 74 -3.87 -3.23 2.21
C ILE A 74 -4.90 -2.46 3.01
N ALA A 75 -5.19 -2.89 4.22
CA ALA A 75 -6.01 -2.16 5.17
C ALA A 75 -5.12 -1.32 6.08
N PHE A 76 -5.51 -0.06 6.27
CA PHE A 76 -4.91 0.88 7.21
C PHE A 76 -5.96 1.29 8.25
N PRO A 77 -6.24 0.45 9.26
CA PRO A 77 -7.11 0.80 10.37
C PRO A 77 -6.55 2.01 11.11
N ARG A 78 -7.41 2.96 11.48
CA ARG A 78 -7.01 4.23 12.12
C ARG A 78 -6.04 4.07 13.29
N GLU A 79 -6.33 3.14 14.20
CA GLU A 79 -5.62 2.95 15.47
C GLU A 79 -4.22 2.31 15.30
N HIS A 80 -3.91 1.76 14.13
CA HIS A 80 -2.65 1.07 13.85
C HIS A 80 -1.96 1.69 12.64
N ALA A 81 -2.05 1.03 11.47
CA ALA A 81 -1.39 1.47 10.26
C ALA A 81 -1.94 2.81 9.71
N GLY A 82 -3.10 3.26 10.16
CA GLY A 82 -3.67 4.57 9.82
C GLY A 82 -2.77 5.74 10.19
N MET A 83 -1.98 5.64 11.27
CA MET A 83 -1.03 6.69 11.64
C MET A 83 -0.04 7.00 10.51
N LEU A 84 0.40 5.98 9.75
CA LEU A 84 1.27 6.14 8.58
C LEU A 84 0.66 7.06 7.53
N LEU A 85 -0.67 7.03 7.39
CA LEU A 85 -1.40 7.86 6.45
C LEU A 85 -1.71 9.25 7.00
N THR A 86 -1.42 9.57 8.26
CA THR A 86 -1.57 10.93 8.81
C THR A 86 -0.31 11.78 8.65
N ASP A 87 0.82 11.14 8.33
CA ASP A 87 2.10 11.79 8.07
C ASP A 87 2.02 12.78 6.88
N GLU A 88 2.78 13.88 6.94
CA GLU A 88 2.80 14.91 5.90
C GLU A 88 3.19 14.35 4.52
N ARG A 89 4.04 13.31 4.48
CA ARG A 89 4.45 12.63 3.24
C ARG A 89 3.29 11.95 2.52
N ALA A 90 2.21 11.59 3.23
CA ALA A 90 1.02 11.01 2.65
C ALA A 90 0.12 12.03 1.92
N TYR A 91 0.39 13.34 2.06
CA TYR A 91 -0.40 14.41 1.41
C TYR A 91 0.10 14.77 0.01
N GLN A 92 1.26 14.24 -0.38
CA GLN A 92 1.81 14.38 -1.73
C GLN A 92 1.79 13.04 -2.46
N THR A 93 2.24 13.02 -3.71
CA THR A 93 2.45 11.76 -4.43
C THR A 93 3.62 11.01 -3.78
N PHE A 94 3.43 9.72 -3.48
CA PHE A 94 4.46 8.86 -2.88
C PHE A 94 4.53 7.50 -3.59
N SER A 95 5.45 6.65 -3.17
CA SER A 95 5.48 5.24 -3.57
C SER A 95 5.23 4.33 -2.38
N ILE A 96 4.68 3.14 -2.61
CA ILE A 96 4.55 2.09 -1.60
C ILE A 96 5.53 0.97 -1.95
N LEU A 97 6.38 0.59 -1.00
CA LEU A 97 7.32 -0.52 -1.13
C LEU A 97 6.92 -1.61 -0.14
N ILE A 98 6.70 -2.82 -0.64
CA ILE A 98 6.13 -3.92 0.15
C ILE A 98 7.12 -5.07 0.19
N THR A 99 7.37 -5.59 1.39
CA THR A 99 8.20 -6.77 1.64
C THR A 99 7.39 -7.83 2.39
N SER A 100 7.83 -9.08 2.32
CA SER A 100 7.36 -10.15 3.21
C SER A 100 8.32 -10.42 4.38
N GLU A 101 9.39 -9.64 4.50
CA GLU A 101 10.39 -9.74 5.56
C GLU A 101 10.18 -8.61 6.59
N SER A 102 10.59 -8.82 7.84
CA SER A 102 10.61 -7.72 8.83
C SER A 102 11.48 -6.56 8.33
N LEU A 103 11.04 -5.33 8.60
CA LEU A 103 11.73 -4.11 8.16
C LEU A 103 13.18 -4.03 8.72
N GLU A 104 13.43 -4.62 9.88
CA GLU A 104 14.76 -4.68 10.51
C GLU A 104 15.76 -5.56 9.73
N ASN A 105 15.25 -6.50 8.92
CA ASN A 105 16.04 -7.51 8.23
C ASN A 105 16.12 -7.30 6.71
N ILE A 106 15.61 -6.18 6.19
CA ILE A 106 15.61 -5.91 4.75
C ILE A 106 17.05 -5.75 4.25
N HIS A 107 17.39 -6.51 3.22
CA HIS A 107 18.64 -6.39 2.47
C HIS A 107 18.41 -5.83 1.06
N PRO A 108 19.44 -5.27 0.40
CA PRO A 108 19.33 -4.77 -0.97
C PRO A 108 18.88 -5.83 -1.99
N SER A 109 19.08 -7.11 -1.70
CA SER A 109 18.66 -8.23 -2.54
C SER A 109 17.30 -8.83 -2.13
N SER A 110 16.67 -8.33 -1.07
CA SER A 110 15.39 -8.83 -0.60
C SER A 110 14.33 -8.61 -1.70
N PRO A 111 13.38 -9.55 -1.87
CA PRO A 111 12.29 -9.39 -2.83
C PRO A 111 11.34 -8.28 -2.36
N LEU A 112 11.14 -7.28 -3.19
CA LEU A 112 10.33 -6.10 -2.88
C LEU A 112 9.35 -5.83 -4.02
N LEU A 113 8.11 -5.48 -3.65
CA LEU A 113 7.11 -4.99 -4.59
C LEU A 113 6.99 -3.46 -4.47
N LEU A 114 7.31 -2.74 -5.54
CA LEU A 114 7.23 -1.29 -5.59
C LEU A 114 6.03 -0.80 -6.41
N LEU A 115 5.18 0.01 -5.79
CA LEU A 115 4.02 0.67 -6.36
C LEU A 115 4.28 2.17 -6.41
N ARG A 116 4.55 2.71 -7.60
CA ARG A 116 4.94 4.12 -7.79
C ARG A 116 3.74 5.06 -8.03
N ASN A 117 3.90 6.35 -7.75
CA ASN A 117 2.90 7.38 -8.09
C ASN A 117 1.53 7.13 -7.43
N VAL A 118 1.55 6.80 -6.15
CA VAL A 118 0.37 6.63 -5.31
C VAL A 118 -0.03 7.98 -4.74
N GLU A 119 -1.31 8.30 -4.85
CA GLU A 119 -1.92 9.47 -4.23
C GLU A 119 -3.08 9.02 -3.35
N LEU A 120 -3.02 9.38 -2.06
CA LEU A 120 -4.10 9.09 -1.12
C LEU A 120 -5.24 10.09 -1.32
N LYS A 121 -6.39 9.58 -1.74
CA LYS A 121 -7.63 10.37 -1.74
C LYS A 121 -8.32 10.24 -0.39
N ARG A 122 -8.09 11.22 0.50
CA ARG A 122 -8.75 11.28 1.80
C ARG A 122 -10.27 11.41 1.66
N HIS A 123 -11.00 10.66 2.47
CA HIS A 123 -12.45 10.72 2.55
C HIS A 123 -12.86 11.70 3.66
N PRO A 124 -13.71 12.71 3.41
CA PRO A 124 -14.05 13.74 4.41
C PRO A 124 -14.59 13.19 5.74
N LYS A 125 -15.28 12.04 5.69
CA LYS A 125 -15.81 11.37 6.89
C LYS A 125 -14.78 10.55 7.69
N ALA A 126 -13.56 10.36 7.19
CA ALA A 126 -12.50 9.74 8.00
C ALA A 126 -12.16 10.67 9.17
N GLY A 127 -12.04 11.97 8.91
CA GLY A 127 -11.73 12.95 9.95
C GLY A 127 -10.28 12.87 10.45
N TRP A 128 -9.43 12.14 9.73
CA TRP A 128 -7.99 11.98 9.94
C TRP A 128 -7.27 11.80 8.59
#